data_AF-A0ABD0NV28-F1
#
_entry.id   AF-A0ABD0NV28-F1
#
_cell.length_a   1.000
_cell.length_b   1.000
_cell.length_c   1.000
_cell.angle_alpha   90.00
_cell.angle_beta   90.00
_cell.angle_gamma   90.00
#
_symmetry.space_group_name_H-M   'P 1'
#
loop_
_entity.id
_entity.type
_entity.pdbx_description
1 polymer ?
#
loop_
_entity_poly.entity_id
_entity_poly.type
_entity_poly.pdbx_seq_one_letter_code
_entity_poly.pdbx_strand_id
1 'polypeptide(L)' 'KNFTDMVAIQNQAEVEYLNQVLPFNQAYYWIGIRKRLDSEAANWAENEPNNKGSGQDCVEIYIKRSREIAKWNDE' A
#
# COMPACT_ATOMS: atom_id res chain seq x y z
N LYS A 1 9.52 5.89 23.33
CA LYS A 1 8.14 5.61 22.88
C LYS A 1 8.27 4.74 21.64
N ASN A 2 7.83 3.49 21.71
CA ASN A 2 7.86 2.58 20.57
C ASN A 2 6.45 2.56 20.01
N PHE A 3 6.31 2.92 18.74
CA PHE A 3 5.07 2.75 18.00
C PHE A 3 5.12 1.35 17.38
N THR A 4 4.11 0.54 17.64
CA THR A 4 4.02 -0.86 17.17
C THR A 4 2.98 -1.04 16.08
N ASP A 5 2.25 0.03 15.74
CA ASP A 5 1.18 0.01 14.75
C ASP A 5 1.71 0.20 13.33
N MET A 6 1.03 -0.41 12.36
CA MET A 6 1.30 -0.19 10.93
C MET A 6 0.94 1.23 10.51
N VAL A 7 1.65 1.76 9.52
CA VAL A 7 1.28 3.03 8.89
C VAL A 7 -0.06 2.87 8.17
N ALA A 8 -1.04 3.68 8.52
CA ALA A 8 -2.34 3.73 7.84
C ALA A 8 -2.35 4.84 6.79
N ILE A 9 -2.48 4.47 5.52
CA ILE A 9 -2.57 5.44 4.42
C ILE A 9 -4.00 5.96 4.31
N GLN A 10 -4.15 7.28 4.11
CA GLN A 10 -5.42 7.99 4.14
C GLN A 10 -5.66 8.87 2.91
N ASN A 11 -4.62 9.19 2.12
CA ASN A 11 -4.75 10.02 0.92
C ASN A 11 -3.55 9.83 -0.02
N GLN A 12 -3.67 10.38 -1.22
CA GLN A 12 -2.65 10.28 -2.27
C GLN A 12 -1.31 10.94 -1.90
N ALA A 13 -1.32 12.03 -1.12
CA ALA A 13 -0.08 12.70 -0.72
C ALA A 13 0.77 11.83 0.22
N GLU A 14 0.14 11.03 1.08
CA GLU A 14 0.84 10.05 1.92
C GLU A 14 1.47 8.93 1.07
N VAL A 15 0.78 8.47 0.01
CA VAL A 15 1.33 7.49 -0.95
C VAL A 15 2.59 8.04 -1.63
N GLU A 16 2.51 9.27 -2.14
CA GLU A 16 3.63 9.93 -2.80
C GLU A 16 4.81 10.13 -1.84
N TYR A 17 4.52 10.60 -0.62
CA TYR A 17 5.52 10.78 0.42
C TYR A 17 6.24 9.47 0.73
N LEU A 18 5.50 8.38 0.96
CA LEU A 18 6.09 7.05 1.21
C LEU A 18 6.98 6.60 0.05
N ASN A 19 6.55 6.78 -1.20
CA ASN A 19 7.34 6.42 -2.37
C ASN A 19 8.60 7.29 -2.53
N GLN A 20 8.62 8.51 -2.01
CA GLN A 20 9.82 9.35 -2.00
C GLN A 20 10.80 8.93 -0.88
N VAL A 21 10.30 8.75 0.34
CA VAL A 21 11.14 8.58 1.53
C VAL A 21 11.61 7.15 1.77
N LEU A 22 10.80 6.14 1.46
CA LEU A 22 11.18 4.74 1.68
C LEU A 22 12.21 4.31 0.63
N PRO A 23 13.26 3.55 1.01
CA PRO A 23 14.17 2.98 0.03
C PRO A 23 13.46 1.89 -0.79
N PHE A 24 14.02 1.56 -1.95
CA PHE A 24 13.56 0.40 -2.70
C PHE A 24 13.79 -0.88 -1.87
N ASN A 25 12.80 -1.77 -1.86
CA ASN A 25 12.91 -3.12 -1.33
C ASN A 25 12.51 -4.12 -2.41
N GLN A 26 13.28 -5.19 -2.57
CA GLN A 26 13.00 -6.24 -3.56
C GLN A 26 11.81 -7.11 -3.16
N ALA A 27 11.54 -7.26 -1.85
CA ALA A 27 10.28 -7.73 -1.30
C ALA A 27 9.28 -6.56 -1.22
N TYR A 28 8.50 -6.43 -0.16
CA TYR A 28 7.45 -5.41 -0.10
C TYR A 28 7.38 -4.74 1.27
N TYR A 29 6.67 -3.61 1.31
CA TYR A 29 6.28 -2.95 2.55
C TYR A 29 4.81 -3.21 2.80
N TRP A 30 4.51 -3.77 3.97
CA TRP A 30 3.14 -3.91 4.44
C TRP A 30 2.62 -2.55 4.94
N ILE A 31 1.40 -2.22 4.53
CA ILE A 31 0.69 -1.02 4.93
C ILE A 31 -0.65 -1.39 5.55
N GLY A 32 -1.09 -0.58 6.50
CA GLY A 32 -2.46 -0.60 6.95
C GLY A 32 -3.33 0.24 6.02
N ILE A 33 -4.54 -0.24 5.73
CA ILE A 33 -5.60 0.57 5.13
C ILE A 33 -6.79 0.66 6.07
N ARG A 34 -7.53 1.77 6.04
CA ARG A 34 -8.78 1.88 6.80
C ARG A 34 -9.90 1.13 6.07
N LYS A 35 -10.80 0.49 6.82
CA LYS A 35 -11.97 -0.22 6.24
C LYS A 35 -12.87 0.68 5.36
N ARG A 36 -12.91 1.98 5.64
CA ARG A 36 -13.51 2.98 4.76
C ARG A 36 -12.38 3.72 4.06
N LEU A 37 -12.03 3.27 2.87
CA LEU A 37 -11.18 4.01 1.95
C LEU A 37 -12.07 4.96 1.16
N ASP A 38 -11.69 6.23 1.12
CA ASP A 38 -12.22 7.14 0.12
C ASP A 38 -11.64 6.74 -1.24
N SER A 39 -12.43 6.83 -2.31
CA SER A 39 -11.99 6.44 -3.66
C SER A 39 -10.77 7.24 -4.13
N GLU A 40 -10.56 8.43 -3.58
CA GLU A 40 -9.40 9.29 -3.84
C GLU A 40 -8.13 8.83 -3.10
N ALA A 41 -8.28 8.08 -2.01
CA ALA A 41 -7.16 7.52 -1.27
C ALA A 41 -6.65 6.20 -1.87
N ALA A 42 -7.53 5.46 -2.55
CA ALA A 42 -7.21 4.14 -3.08
C ALA A 42 -6.21 4.22 -4.24
N ASN A 43 -5.07 3.52 -4.11
CA ASN A 43 -4.05 3.47 -5.16
C ASN A 43 -3.78 2.03 -5.62
N TRP A 44 -4.83 1.25 -5.84
CA TRP A 44 -4.73 -0.14 -6.31
C TRP A 44 -4.01 -0.27 -7.66
N ALA A 45 -3.20 -1.31 -7.77
CA ALA A 45 -2.58 -1.72 -9.03
C ALA A 45 -3.64 -2.23 -10.03
N GLU A 46 -3.24 -2.37 -11.29
CA GLU A 46 -4.15 -2.87 -12.31
C GLU A 46 -4.74 -4.23 -11.93
N ASN A 47 -6.08 -4.29 -11.90
CA ASN A 47 -6.89 -5.45 -11.47
C ASN A 47 -6.88 -5.77 -9.97
N GLU A 48 -6.39 -4.87 -9.11
CA GLU A 48 -6.52 -4.98 -7.65
C GLU A 48 -7.66 -4.09 -7.10
N PRO A 49 -8.27 -4.44 -5.95
CA PRO A 49 -8.06 -5.66 -5.20
C PRO A 49 -8.73 -6.86 -5.87
N ASN A 50 -8.03 -7.99 -5.98
CA ASN A 50 -8.55 -9.19 -6.63
C ASN A 50 -8.90 -10.35 -5.69
N ASN A 51 -8.53 -10.26 -4.41
CA ASN A 51 -8.77 -11.27 -3.39
C ASN A 51 -8.48 -12.70 -3.91
N LYS A 52 -7.40 -12.88 -4.68
CA LYS A 52 -6.95 -14.18 -5.18
C LYS A 52 -6.43 -15.04 -4.02
N GLY A 53 -7.34 -15.61 -3.27
CA GLY A 53 -7.02 -16.54 -2.18
C GLY A 53 -8.10 -16.61 -1.12
N SER A 54 -7.81 -17.31 -0.03
CA SER A 54 -8.73 -17.48 1.10
C SER A 54 -8.42 -16.56 2.30
N GLY A 55 -7.75 -15.42 2.10
CA GLY A 55 -7.35 -14.56 3.23
C GLY A 55 -6.51 -13.31 2.92
N GLN A 56 -6.73 -12.63 1.78
CA GLN A 56 -5.98 -11.42 1.42
C GLN A 56 -6.51 -10.16 2.11
N ASP A 57 -6.46 -10.15 3.45
CA ASP A 57 -6.83 -8.99 4.28
C ASP A 57 -5.65 -8.02 4.48
N CYS A 58 -4.45 -8.34 3.97
CA CYS A 58 -3.27 -7.49 4.08
C CYS A 58 -3.03 -6.71 2.78
N VAL A 59 -2.35 -5.57 2.89
CA VAL A 59 -2.06 -4.72 1.73
C VAL A 59 -0.58 -4.37 1.73
N GLU A 60 0.04 -4.53 0.57
CA GLU A 60 1.42 -4.14 0.34
C GLU A 60 1.53 -3.01 -0.69
N ILE A 61 2.61 -2.22 -0.59
CA ILE A 61 2.88 -1.10 -1.50
C ILE A 61 4.18 -1.29 -2.29
N TYR A 62 4.10 -0.96 -3.57
CA TYR A 62 5.20 -1.02 -4.53
C TYR A 62 6.08 0.24 -4.52
N ILE A 63 6.99 0.32 -3.55
CA ILE A 63 7.94 1.44 -3.44
C ILE A 63 9.02 1.38 -4.50
N LYS A 64 9.16 2.46 -5.28
CA LYS A 64 10.23 2.68 -6.28
C LYS A 64 10.39 1.52 -7.29
N ARG A 65 9.29 0.83 -7.61
CA ARG A 65 9.26 -0.22 -8.65
C ARG A 65 9.37 0.40 -10.05
N SER A 66 9.59 -0.44 -11.06
CA SER A 66 9.62 -0.03 -12.48
C SER A 66 8.22 -0.04 -13.13
N ARG A 67 7.27 -0.77 -12.54
CA ARG A 67 5.85 -0.85 -12.93
C ARG A 67 5.00 -0.67 -11.68
N GLU A 68 3.76 -0.22 -11.85
CA GLU A 68 2.80 -0.07 -10.74
C GLU A 68 3.41 0.72 -9.56
N ILE A 69 4.11 1.82 -9.87
CA ILE A 69 4.87 2.59 -8.87
C ILE A 69 3.92 3.19 -7.84
N ALA A 70 4.23 2.95 -6.57
CA ALA A 70 3.43 3.34 -5.41
C ALA A 70 2.02 2.72 -5.35
N LYS A 71 1.72 1.77 -6.24
CA LYS A 71 0.43 1.06 -6.28
C LYS A 71 0.37 -0.04 -5.23
N TRP A 72 -0.86 -0.50 -4.95
CA TRP A 72 -1.16 -1.46 -3.90
C TRP A 72 -1.64 -2.80 -4.47
N ASN A 73 -1.34 -3.86 -3.73
CA ASN A 73 -1.76 -5.23 -3.97
C ASN A 73 -2.40 -5.78 -2.68
N ASP A 74 -3.57 -6.43 -2.77
CA ASP A 74 -4.14 -7.16 -1.65
C ASP A 74 -3.57 -8.58 -1.63
N GLU A 75 -2.91 -8.94 -0.53
CA GLU A 75 -2.31 -10.26 -0.30
C GLU A 75 -2.65 -10.86 1.07
#